data_AF-A0A8U1BP25-F1
#
_entry.id   AF-A0A8U1BP25-F1
#
_cell.length_a   1.000
_cell.length_b   1.000
_cell.length_c   1.000
_cell.angle_alpha   90.00
_cell.angle_beta   90.00
_cell.angle_gamma   90.00
#
_symmetry.space_group_name_H-M   'P 1'
#
loop_
_entity.id
_entity.type
_entity.pdbx_description
1 polymer ?
#
loop_
_entity_poly.entity_id
_entity_poly.type
_entity_poly.pdbx_seq_one_letter_code
_entity_poly.pdbx_strand_id
1 'polypeptide(L)'
;MLSLDDVLPPPGDFQVLLLTLDSVSLSWSSPQGLTGPQTFRVTWGCDGETSSTRVKGGHHLEISSLKPGEKYQFNMATEGEDGRQSRWVSASLSTVVPPRDLKIDHLGDTSFTLHWSKAEGMEKVPQHFFISNCIPGTDTLTAITDDCHKTFSNLQPGTEYTVSVTTVLSNGEQSESVSTTVCTILPAPDQLTVDSVDTTSAAVSWSQPPGLDQTQHHYQISYRCPGTELHITTTSSHSITLSDLKPATEYSVTVCTVLENGKQSQLVLTTFTTVLPAPDQLTVDSVDTTSAAVSWSQPPGLDQTQHHYQISYHCPGTEPHITTTSSASITLCGLKPGTEYSVNVCTVLENGKTSRLVSTTLTTVHFQWWRRPSRVAAVCVLLAVIIGLWDSYATAERDQLQNSLNTRTTERDQLQNSLNTRTTERDQLQNSLNTRTTERDQLQNSLNTRTTERDQLQNSLNTRATEVDKLKKSLNTTTMERDQLQKEIERLNWENKRSCPEGWRRFGSSCYYLSTEGKSWEKSRQDCLERGADLVIINSEEEQTFINGFESVKWVWIGLTDSVTEGTWKWVDGTPLTTPRFWWSGEPGGGVGENCVEIYYISSGQGVWRDYDCSFSQQWICEK
;
A
#
# COMPACT_ATOMS: atom_id res chain seq x y z
N MET A 1 51.48 -37.98 39.31
CA MET A 1 50.93 -37.54 40.61
C MET A 1 50.68 -36.06 40.44
N LEU A 2 49.48 -35.69 39.99
CA LEU A 2 49.10 -34.30 39.72
C LEU A 2 48.38 -33.74 40.95
N SER A 3 48.67 -32.47 41.22
CA SER A 3 48.29 -31.66 42.38
C SER A 3 46.76 -31.54 42.56
N LEU A 4 46.32 -31.29 43.78
CA LEU A 4 44.92 -31.34 44.22
C LEU A 4 44.03 -30.16 43.75
N ASP A 5 44.58 -29.17 43.03
CA ASP A 5 43.94 -27.86 42.76
C ASP A 5 43.83 -27.45 41.27
N ASP A 6 43.91 -28.39 40.31
CA ASP A 6 43.54 -28.06 38.93
C ASP A 6 42.02 -27.90 38.82
N VAL A 7 41.54 -26.65 38.91
CA VAL A 7 40.15 -26.30 38.63
C VAL A 7 39.85 -26.66 37.18
N LEU A 8 39.03 -27.70 36.97
CA LEU A 8 38.58 -28.11 35.65
C LEU A 8 37.96 -26.92 34.91
N PRO A 9 38.46 -26.55 33.72
CA PRO A 9 37.88 -25.46 32.95
C PRO A 9 36.46 -25.83 32.48
N PRO A 10 35.53 -24.86 32.46
CA PRO A 10 34.17 -25.09 31.97
C PRO A 10 34.14 -25.41 30.48
N PRO A 11 33.00 -25.94 29.99
CA PRO A 11 32.74 -26.01 28.55
C PRO A 11 32.91 -24.64 27.89
N GLY A 12 33.31 -24.65 26.62
CA GLY A 12 33.39 -23.43 25.82
C GLY A 12 32.00 -22.91 25.41
N ASP A 13 31.91 -22.43 24.17
CA ASP A 13 30.79 -21.65 23.64
C ASP A 13 29.48 -22.46 23.62
N PHE A 14 28.65 -22.32 24.67
CA PHE A 14 27.43 -23.10 24.89
C PHE A 14 26.22 -22.44 24.22
N GLN A 15 25.60 -23.16 23.28
CA GLN A 15 24.50 -22.64 22.45
C GLN A 15 23.38 -23.66 22.31
N VAL A 16 22.15 -23.15 22.20
CA VAL A 16 20.98 -23.94 21.80
C VAL A 16 20.79 -23.79 20.30
N LEU A 17 20.84 -24.93 19.60
CA LEU A 17 20.76 -24.96 18.13
C LEU A 17 19.33 -25.08 17.61
N LEU A 18 18.51 -25.89 18.29
CA LEU A 18 17.13 -26.15 17.90
C LEU A 18 16.31 -26.46 19.15
N LEU A 19 15.13 -25.87 19.25
CA LEU A 19 14.15 -26.15 20.29
C LEU A 19 12.86 -26.62 19.63
N THR A 20 12.31 -27.72 20.13
CA THR A 20 10.98 -28.22 19.79
C THR A 20 10.12 -28.29 21.07
N LEU A 21 8.92 -28.84 20.95
CA LEU A 21 7.99 -29.00 22.07
C LEU A 21 8.46 -30.00 23.12
N ASP A 22 9.16 -31.04 22.68
CA ASP A 22 9.56 -32.16 23.51
C ASP A 22 11.07 -32.44 23.42
N SER A 23 11.82 -31.66 22.64
CA SER A 23 13.26 -31.81 22.52
C SER A 23 14.03 -30.51 22.44
N VAL A 24 15.30 -30.58 22.84
CA VAL A 24 16.27 -29.50 22.63
C VAL A 24 17.59 -30.09 22.15
N SER A 25 18.22 -29.39 21.22
CA SER A 25 19.55 -29.68 20.72
C SER A 25 20.55 -28.65 21.25
N LEU A 26 21.48 -29.10 22.09
CA LEU A 26 22.53 -28.31 22.70
C LEU A 26 23.87 -28.54 22.00
N SER A 27 24.70 -27.50 21.93
CA SER A 27 26.09 -27.60 21.44
C SER A 27 27.06 -26.78 22.26
N TRP A 28 28.31 -27.21 22.32
CA TRP A 28 29.37 -26.52 23.07
C TRP A 28 30.76 -26.81 22.50
N SER A 29 31.70 -25.88 22.67
CA SER A 29 33.10 -26.12 22.30
C SER A 29 33.94 -26.70 23.45
N SER A 30 35.13 -27.20 23.12
CA SER A 30 36.04 -27.81 24.09
C SER A 30 36.48 -26.79 25.16
N PRO A 31 36.62 -27.22 26.43
CA PRO A 31 37.21 -26.40 27.49
C PRO A 31 38.60 -25.91 27.12
N GLN A 32 38.89 -24.65 27.41
CA GLN A 32 40.17 -24.04 27.08
C GLN A 32 41.32 -24.73 27.84
N GLY A 33 42.38 -25.11 27.14
CA GLY A 33 43.59 -25.69 27.73
C GLY A 33 43.56 -27.21 27.98
N LEU A 34 42.43 -27.88 27.79
CA LEU A 34 42.35 -29.34 27.85
C LEU A 34 42.57 -29.98 26.47
N THR A 35 43.33 -31.07 26.42
CA THR A 35 43.55 -31.87 25.20
C THR A 35 43.08 -33.30 25.43
N GLY A 36 42.40 -33.90 24.44
CA GLY A 36 41.80 -35.24 24.55
C GLY A 36 40.30 -35.26 24.87
N PRO A 37 39.67 -36.46 24.91
CA PRO A 37 38.23 -36.61 25.06
C PRO A 37 37.76 -36.20 26.46
N GLN A 38 36.87 -35.22 26.53
CA GLN A 38 36.32 -34.71 27.79
C GLN A 38 34.98 -35.37 28.14
N THR A 39 34.67 -35.42 29.43
CA THR A 39 33.34 -35.79 29.91
C THR A 39 32.61 -34.52 30.32
N PHE A 40 31.32 -34.42 30.00
CA PHE A 40 30.46 -33.31 30.38
C PHE A 40 29.25 -33.82 31.14
N ARG A 41 28.89 -33.13 32.22
CA ARG A 41 27.64 -33.33 32.93
C ARG A 41 26.63 -32.29 32.46
N VAL A 42 25.46 -32.74 32.06
CA VAL A 42 24.35 -31.88 31.65
C VAL A 42 23.16 -32.13 32.57
N THR A 43 22.53 -31.08 33.08
CA THR A 43 21.29 -31.13 33.86
C THR A 43 20.22 -30.26 33.20
N TRP A 44 18.96 -30.68 33.31
CA TRP A 44 17.82 -29.89 32.86
C TRP A 44 16.63 -30.09 33.77
N GLY A 45 15.87 -29.03 34.01
CA GLY A 45 14.73 -29.10 34.92
C GLY A 45 13.74 -27.96 34.74
N CYS A 46 12.51 -28.23 35.17
CA CYS A 46 11.38 -27.30 35.26
C CYS A 46 10.71 -27.50 36.63
N ASP A 47 10.26 -26.43 37.29
CA ASP A 47 9.48 -26.50 38.54
C ASP A 47 10.04 -27.42 39.64
N GLY A 48 11.38 -27.45 39.79
CA GLY A 48 12.06 -28.22 40.84
C GLY A 48 12.34 -29.69 40.51
N GLU A 49 11.80 -30.24 39.42
CA GLU A 49 12.24 -31.55 38.89
C GLU A 49 13.52 -31.38 38.07
N THR A 50 14.59 -32.13 38.39
CA THR A 50 15.88 -32.03 37.70
C THR A 50 16.30 -33.40 37.16
N SER A 51 16.49 -33.48 35.85
CA SER A 51 17.09 -34.61 35.15
C SER A 51 18.56 -34.35 34.86
N SER A 52 19.35 -35.41 34.64
CA SER A 52 20.78 -35.28 34.32
C SER A 52 21.30 -36.40 33.42
N THR A 53 22.34 -36.10 32.64
CA THR A 53 23.07 -37.07 31.83
C THR A 53 24.57 -36.74 31.76
N ARG A 54 25.35 -37.70 31.26
CA ARG A 54 26.80 -37.56 31.02
C ARG A 54 27.11 -37.80 29.55
N VAL A 55 27.89 -36.90 28.95
CA VAL A 55 28.34 -36.98 27.55
C VAL A 55 29.86 -37.17 27.52
N LYS A 56 30.36 -38.23 26.85
CA LYS A 56 31.80 -38.51 26.73
C LYS A 56 32.26 -38.30 25.28
N GLY A 57 33.27 -37.45 25.08
CA GLY A 57 33.92 -37.24 23.78
C GLY A 57 33.04 -36.57 22.71
N GLY A 58 31.89 -36.00 23.10
CA GLY A 58 30.95 -35.31 22.21
C GLY A 58 30.75 -33.85 22.61
N HIS A 59 30.40 -33.04 21.61
CA HIS A 59 30.18 -31.58 21.72
C HIS A 59 28.72 -31.18 21.47
N HIS A 60 27.83 -32.16 21.50
CA HIS A 60 26.43 -32.04 21.14
C HIS A 60 25.61 -33.02 21.96
N LEU A 61 24.40 -32.61 22.35
CA LEU A 61 23.43 -33.44 23.04
C LEU A 61 22.03 -33.08 22.60
N GLU A 62 21.26 -34.10 22.22
CA GLU A 62 19.83 -34.00 22.01
C GLU A 62 19.12 -34.54 23.26
N ILE A 63 18.28 -33.72 23.87
CA ILE A 63 17.43 -34.08 25.01
C ILE A 63 16.02 -34.20 24.47
N SER A 64 15.36 -35.33 24.73
CA SER A 64 13.97 -35.59 24.33
C SER A 64 13.05 -35.73 25.56
N SER A 65 11.74 -35.80 25.31
CA SER A 65 10.70 -35.96 26.34
C SER A 65 10.59 -34.78 27.32
N LEU A 66 10.87 -33.56 26.86
CA LEU A 66 10.53 -32.33 27.57
C LEU A 66 9.01 -32.16 27.61
N LYS A 67 8.51 -31.50 28.66
CA LYS A 67 7.10 -31.13 28.78
C LYS A 67 6.82 -29.90 27.89
N PRO A 68 5.80 -29.95 27.01
CA PRO A 68 5.38 -28.79 26.23
C PRO A 68 4.92 -27.64 27.11
N GLY A 69 5.29 -26.42 26.74
CA GLY A 69 4.87 -25.18 27.42
C GLY A 69 5.55 -24.89 28.76
N GLU A 70 6.63 -25.59 29.09
CA GLU A 70 7.37 -25.40 30.34
C GLU A 70 8.67 -24.63 30.13
N LYS A 71 9.11 -23.91 31.17
CA LYS A 71 10.41 -23.25 31.18
C LYS A 71 11.47 -24.17 31.76
N TYR A 72 12.46 -24.50 30.93
CA TYR A 72 13.57 -25.35 31.31
C TYR A 72 14.84 -24.54 31.55
N GLN A 73 15.53 -24.84 32.64
CA GLN A 73 16.90 -24.40 32.88
C GLN A 73 17.87 -25.55 32.58
N PHE A 74 18.76 -25.35 31.61
CA PHE A 74 19.80 -26.28 31.20
C PHE A 74 21.13 -25.83 31.80
N ASN A 75 21.85 -26.73 32.48
CA ASN A 75 23.17 -26.45 33.03
C ASN A 75 24.19 -27.49 32.54
N MET A 76 25.42 -27.05 32.31
CA MET A 76 26.52 -27.90 31.87
C MET A 76 27.82 -27.64 32.61
N ALA A 77 28.57 -28.70 32.93
CA ALA A 77 29.91 -28.62 33.48
C ALA A 77 30.82 -29.67 32.86
N THR A 78 32.12 -29.38 32.74
CA THR A 78 33.14 -30.39 32.43
C THR A 78 33.33 -31.26 33.67
N GLU A 79 33.37 -32.58 33.50
CA GLU A 79 33.52 -33.56 34.58
C GLU A 79 34.83 -34.34 34.40
N GLY A 80 35.67 -34.34 35.45
CA GLY A 80 36.93 -35.09 35.49
C GLY A 80 36.72 -36.59 35.73
N GLU A 81 37.78 -37.38 35.54
CA GLU A 81 37.75 -38.84 35.79
C GLU A 81 37.46 -39.21 37.26
N ASP A 82 37.79 -38.30 38.18
CA ASP A 82 37.52 -38.39 39.62
C ASP A 82 36.09 -37.94 40.00
N GLY A 83 35.28 -37.51 39.01
CA GLY A 83 33.91 -37.02 39.20
C GLY A 83 33.82 -35.56 39.66
N ARG A 84 34.94 -34.84 39.80
CA ARG A 84 34.93 -33.40 40.06
C ARG A 84 34.37 -32.65 38.86
N GLN A 85 33.66 -31.56 39.10
CA GLN A 85 33.00 -30.77 38.07
C GLN A 85 33.58 -29.36 38.03
N SER A 86 33.65 -28.80 36.82
CA SER A 86 33.94 -27.37 36.63
C SER A 86 32.79 -26.50 37.16
N ARG A 87 32.98 -25.18 37.08
CA ARG A 87 31.84 -24.25 37.15
C ARG A 87 30.79 -24.58 36.07
N TRP A 88 29.53 -24.35 36.39
CA TRP A 88 28.40 -24.60 35.50
C TRP A 88 28.20 -23.42 34.53
N VAL A 89 27.84 -23.75 33.29
CA VAL A 89 27.32 -22.82 32.28
C VAL A 89 25.83 -23.11 32.11
N SER A 90 25.01 -22.07 32.07
CA SER A 90 23.55 -22.21 32.10
C SER A 90 22.87 -21.50 30.92
N ALA A 91 21.77 -22.08 30.43
CA ALA A 91 20.82 -21.43 29.51
C ALA A 91 19.39 -21.75 29.95
N SER A 92 18.45 -20.83 29.72
CA SER A 92 17.02 -21.04 30.04
C SER A 92 16.18 -20.85 28.78
N LEU A 93 15.30 -21.81 28.48
CA LEU A 93 14.39 -21.73 27.33
C LEU A 93 13.02 -22.30 27.69
N SER A 94 11.98 -21.75 27.07
CA SER A 94 10.60 -22.20 27.22
C SER A 94 10.19 -23.03 26.01
N THR A 95 9.60 -24.21 26.20
CA THR A 95 9.16 -25.12 25.11
C THR A 95 7.87 -24.64 24.42
N VAL A 96 7.72 -23.32 24.26
CA VAL A 96 6.60 -22.68 23.56
C VAL A 96 6.95 -22.58 22.09
N VAL A 97 6.04 -23.00 21.23
CA VAL A 97 6.22 -22.99 19.77
C VAL A 97 5.10 -22.20 19.08
N PRO A 98 5.37 -21.64 17.89
CA PRO A 98 4.37 -20.93 17.11
C PRO A 98 3.21 -21.85 16.69
N PRO A 99 2.03 -21.30 16.41
CA PRO A 99 0.93 -22.05 15.82
C PRO A 99 1.28 -22.55 14.41
N ARG A 100 0.53 -23.55 13.94
CA ARG A 100 0.74 -24.20 12.64
C ARG A 100 -0.39 -23.88 11.66
N ASP A 101 -0.22 -24.30 10.41
CA ASP A 101 -1.25 -24.25 9.36
C ASP A 101 -1.90 -22.88 9.17
N LEU A 102 -1.10 -21.81 9.26
CA LEU A 102 -1.58 -20.45 9.06
C LEU A 102 -2.11 -20.27 7.64
N LYS A 103 -3.41 -19.99 7.52
CA LYS A 103 -4.12 -19.87 6.24
C LYS A 103 -5.21 -18.83 6.27
N ILE A 104 -5.67 -18.45 5.08
CA ILE A 104 -6.69 -17.43 4.87
C ILE A 104 -7.87 -18.10 4.19
N ASP A 105 -8.98 -18.24 4.92
CA ASP A 105 -10.14 -19.01 4.44
C ASP A 105 -11.20 -18.13 3.77
N HIS A 106 -11.44 -16.92 4.30
CA HIS A 106 -12.40 -15.97 3.77
C HIS A 106 -11.68 -14.68 3.42
N LEU A 107 -11.55 -14.37 2.13
CA LEU A 107 -10.94 -13.13 1.64
C LEU A 107 -12.02 -12.27 0.98
N GLY A 108 -12.24 -11.08 1.54
CA GLY A 108 -13.17 -10.08 1.02
C GLY A 108 -12.45 -8.79 0.62
N ASP A 109 -13.26 -7.78 0.30
CA ASP A 109 -12.81 -6.41 -0.01
C ASP A 109 -12.41 -5.63 1.25
N THR A 110 -13.13 -5.80 2.34
CA THR A 110 -12.97 -5.05 3.59
C THR A 110 -12.75 -5.96 4.79
N SER A 111 -12.59 -7.26 4.56
CA SER A 111 -12.39 -8.24 5.61
C SER A 111 -11.61 -9.44 5.13
N PHE A 112 -10.96 -10.12 6.07
CA PHE A 112 -10.53 -11.49 5.87
C PHE A 112 -10.53 -12.27 7.18
N THR A 113 -10.62 -13.59 7.09
CA THR A 113 -10.50 -14.48 8.26
C THR A 113 -9.22 -15.29 8.18
N LEU A 114 -8.37 -15.07 9.18
CA LEU A 114 -7.15 -15.82 9.42
C LEU A 114 -7.50 -17.06 10.24
N HIS A 115 -7.01 -18.22 9.83
CA HIS A 115 -7.14 -19.49 10.54
C HIS A 115 -5.77 -20.08 10.81
N TRP A 116 -5.62 -20.74 11.94
CA TRP A 116 -4.42 -21.52 12.30
C TRP A 116 -4.82 -22.75 13.11
N SER A 117 -3.85 -23.61 13.40
CA SER A 117 -3.98 -24.73 14.32
C SER A 117 -3.05 -24.55 15.51
N LYS A 118 -3.46 -25.08 16.67
CA LYS A 118 -2.53 -25.21 17.81
C LYS A 118 -1.36 -26.09 17.38
N ALA A 119 -0.17 -25.79 17.88
CA ALA A 119 0.96 -26.68 17.66
C ALA A 119 0.68 -28.06 18.27
N GLU A 120 1.13 -29.10 17.56
CA GLU A 120 0.98 -30.49 17.98
C GLU A 120 1.54 -30.70 19.40
N GLY A 121 0.74 -31.24 20.33
CA GLY A 121 1.13 -31.43 21.73
C GLY A 121 0.80 -30.26 22.66
N MET A 122 0.33 -29.12 22.13
CA MET A 122 -0.13 -27.97 22.92
C MET A 122 -1.66 -27.90 23.08
N GLU A 123 -2.41 -28.91 22.59
CA GLU A 123 -3.87 -28.84 22.54
C GLU A 123 -4.51 -28.74 23.94
N LYS A 124 -3.84 -29.33 24.93
CA LYS A 124 -4.25 -29.36 26.34
C LYS A 124 -3.55 -28.31 27.20
N VAL A 125 -2.57 -27.58 26.66
CA VAL A 125 -1.86 -26.52 27.38
C VAL A 125 -2.70 -25.24 27.32
N PRO A 126 -3.01 -24.60 28.47
CA PRO A 126 -3.68 -23.30 28.48
C PRO A 126 -2.83 -22.24 27.78
N GLN A 127 -3.35 -21.71 26.68
CA GLN A 127 -2.67 -20.73 25.85
C GLN A 127 -3.68 -19.81 25.18
N HIS A 128 -3.23 -18.60 24.86
CA HIS A 128 -3.91 -17.66 23.99
C HIS A 128 -2.98 -17.26 22.85
N PHE A 129 -3.52 -16.55 21.87
CA PHE A 129 -2.77 -16.09 20.71
C PHE A 129 -2.72 -14.57 20.70
N PHE A 130 -1.52 -14.03 20.53
CA PHE A 130 -1.30 -12.63 20.22
C PHE A 130 -1.23 -12.47 18.71
N ILE A 131 -2.05 -11.57 18.16
CA ILE A 131 -2.14 -11.32 16.72
C ILE A 131 -1.78 -9.87 16.46
N SER A 132 -0.90 -9.65 15.49
CA SER A 132 -0.61 -8.32 14.96
C SER A 132 -1.06 -8.24 13.49
N ASN A 133 -1.63 -7.11 13.10
CA ASN A 133 -1.95 -6.77 11.73
C ASN A 133 -1.40 -5.38 11.42
N CYS A 134 -0.54 -5.27 10.42
CA CYS A 134 0.03 -3.99 10.01
C CYS A 134 -0.08 -3.80 8.49
N ILE A 135 -0.33 -2.55 8.10
CA ILE A 135 -0.01 -2.07 6.76
C ILE A 135 1.44 -1.57 6.83
N PRO A 136 2.30 -1.87 5.85
CA PRO A 136 3.65 -1.33 5.83
C PRO A 136 3.63 0.21 5.99
N GLY A 137 4.21 0.72 7.07
CA GLY A 137 4.31 2.17 7.35
C GLY A 137 3.18 2.79 8.18
N THR A 138 2.24 2.01 8.74
CA THR A 138 1.20 2.50 9.65
C THR A 138 1.27 1.87 11.04
N ASP A 139 0.44 2.37 11.97
CA ASP A 139 0.24 1.77 13.28
C ASP A 139 -0.23 0.31 13.15
N THR A 140 0.28 -0.53 14.05
CA THR A 140 -0.02 -1.97 14.09
C THR A 140 -1.24 -2.21 14.96
N LEU A 141 -2.27 -2.83 14.40
CA LEU A 141 -3.42 -3.29 15.16
C LEU A 141 -3.05 -4.60 15.87
N THR A 142 -3.28 -4.68 17.18
CA THR A 142 -3.01 -5.88 17.97
C THR A 142 -4.28 -6.43 18.59
N ALA A 143 -4.36 -7.76 18.73
CA ALA A 143 -5.48 -8.45 19.35
C ALA A 143 -4.99 -9.69 20.09
N ILE A 144 -5.76 -10.09 21.11
CA ILE A 144 -5.57 -11.35 21.83
C ILE A 144 -6.84 -12.19 21.67
N THR A 145 -6.70 -13.49 21.46
CA THR A 145 -7.82 -14.44 21.38
C THR A 145 -7.42 -15.83 21.83
N ASP A 146 -8.37 -16.58 22.38
CA ASP A 146 -8.21 -18.00 22.70
C ASP A 146 -8.60 -18.91 21.51
N ASP A 147 -9.27 -18.34 20.51
CA ASP A 147 -9.72 -19.05 19.32
C ASP A 147 -8.57 -19.30 18.34
N CYS A 148 -8.70 -20.33 17.51
CA CYS A 148 -7.73 -20.63 16.44
C CYS A 148 -8.06 -19.90 15.11
N HIS A 149 -8.79 -18.79 15.20
CA HIS A 149 -9.14 -17.95 14.08
C HIS A 149 -9.34 -16.50 14.52
N LYS A 150 -9.17 -15.58 13.57
CA LYS A 150 -9.48 -14.16 13.77
C LYS A 150 -10.00 -13.55 12.49
N THR A 151 -11.19 -12.96 12.58
CA THR A 151 -11.72 -12.12 11.50
C THR A 151 -11.29 -10.67 11.71
N PHE A 152 -10.72 -10.11 10.66
CA PHE A 152 -10.43 -8.68 10.53
C PHE A 152 -11.51 -8.04 9.65
N SER A 153 -12.04 -6.91 10.08
CA SER A 153 -13.09 -6.16 9.38
C SER A 153 -12.72 -4.68 9.29
N ASN A 154 -13.45 -3.93 8.46
CA ASN A 154 -13.20 -2.51 8.21
C ASN A 154 -11.80 -2.24 7.63
N LEU A 155 -11.31 -3.16 6.81
CA LEU A 155 -10.04 -3.04 6.10
C LEU A 155 -10.21 -2.22 4.82
N GLN A 156 -9.10 -1.64 4.35
CA GLN A 156 -9.07 -0.93 3.08
C GLN A 156 -9.04 -1.94 1.93
N PRO A 157 -9.90 -1.77 0.90
CA PRO A 157 -9.87 -2.63 -0.27
C PRO A 157 -8.63 -2.46 -1.13
N GLY A 158 -8.20 -3.56 -1.74
CA GLY A 158 -7.01 -3.57 -2.60
C GLY A 158 -5.67 -3.44 -1.87
N THR A 159 -5.65 -3.38 -0.54
CA THR A 159 -4.47 -3.10 0.30
C THR A 159 -3.81 -4.38 0.80
N GLU A 160 -2.46 -4.38 0.83
CA GLU A 160 -1.66 -5.47 1.40
C GLU A 160 -1.46 -5.28 2.90
N TYR A 161 -1.72 -6.35 3.65
CA TYR A 161 -1.60 -6.46 5.09
C TYR A 161 -0.61 -7.58 5.43
N THR A 162 0.24 -7.34 6.42
CA THR A 162 1.07 -8.38 7.04
C THR A 162 0.46 -8.74 8.38
N VAL A 163 0.10 -10.01 8.54
CA VAL A 163 -0.42 -10.54 9.80
C VAL A 163 0.57 -11.49 10.43
N SER A 164 0.71 -11.42 11.75
CA SER A 164 1.52 -12.36 12.53
C SER A 164 0.72 -12.92 13.70
N VAL A 165 0.99 -14.17 14.05
CA VAL A 165 0.38 -14.88 15.18
C VAL A 165 1.47 -15.46 16.06
N THR A 166 1.37 -15.22 17.36
CA THR A 166 2.29 -15.69 18.39
C THR A 166 1.53 -16.48 19.45
N THR A 167 2.04 -17.63 19.87
CA THR A 167 1.50 -18.37 21.01
C THR A 167 1.96 -17.70 22.30
N VAL A 168 1.02 -17.45 23.22
CA VAL A 168 1.32 -16.89 24.55
C VAL A 168 0.71 -17.80 25.62
N LEU A 169 1.55 -18.18 26.58
CA LEU A 169 1.14 -19.05 27.69
C LEU A 169 0.59 -18.26 28.88
N SER A 170 -0.09 -18.94 29.80
CA SER A 170 -0.63 -18.33 31.03
C SER A 170 0.46 -17.74 31.95
N ASN A 171 1.70 -18.20 31.85
CA ASN A 171 2.85 -17.66 32.59
C ASN A 171 3.50 -16.43 31.90
N GLY A 172 2.98 -16.00 30.75
CA GLY A 172 3.45 -14.84 29.99
C GLY A 172 4.57 -15.11 29.00
N GLU A 173 5.08 -16.34 28.92
CA GLU A 173 6.09 -16.75 27.94
C GLU A 173 5.49 -16.80 26.52
N GLN A 174 6.28 -16.44 25.51
CA GLN A 174 5.85 -16.28 24.12
C GLN A 174 6.72 -17.09 23.17
N SER A 175 6.12 -17.60 22.09
CA SER A 175 6.87 -18.20 20.99
C SER A 175 7.44 -17.16 20.03
N GLU A 176 8.24 -17.60 19.07
CA GLU A 176 8.41 -16.87 17.80
C GLU A 176 7.06 -16.63 17.11
N SER A 177 6.99 -15.62 16.24
CA SER A 177 5.77 -15.31 15.48
C SER A 177 5.77 -16.02 14.12
N VAL A 178 4.62 -16.55 13.70
CA VAL A 178 4.40 -16.98 12.31
C VAL A 178 3.65 -15.88 11.57
N SER A 179 4.11 -15.51 10.37
CA SER A 179 3.53 -14.41 9.60
C SER A 179 3.17 -14.80 8.17
N THR A 180 2.19 -14.10 7.62
CA THR A 180 1.81 -14.17 6.19
C THR A 180 1.35 -12.80 5.72
N THR A 181 1.45 -12.56 4.41
CA THR A 181 0.86 -11.39 3.78
C THR A 181 -0.48 -11.73 3.11
N VAL A 182 -1.37 -10.76 3.05
CA VAL A 182 -2.67 -10.87 2.39
C VAL A 182 -3.03 -9.56 1.74
N CYS A 183 -3.54 -9.62 0.52
CA CYS A 183 -4.04 -8.44 -0.17
C CYS A 183 -5.56 -8.52 -0.28
N THR A 184 -6.26 -7.55 0.30
CA THR A 184 -7.72 -7.48 0.19
C THR A 184 -8.15 -7.32 -1.27
N ILE A 185 -9.35 -7.80 -1.56
CA ILE A 185 -9.92 -7.71 -2.91
C ILE A 185 -10.21 -6.23 -3.22
N LEU A 186 -9.91 -5.81 -4.45
CA LEU A 186 -10.35 -4.51 -4.94
C LEU A 186 -11.75 -4.69 -5.55
N PRO A 187 -12.81 -4.08 -4.99
CA PRO A 187 -14.17 -4.30 -5.47
C PRO A 187 -14.37 -3.64 -6.83
N ALA A 188 -15.18 -4.31 -7.66
CA ALA A 188 -15.58 -3.83 -8.97
C ALA A 188 -16.76 -2.85 -8.84
N PRO A 189 -16.96 -1.92 -9.80
CA PRO A 189 -18.09 -1.01 -9.75
C PRO A 189 -19.43 -1.75 -9.77
N ASP A 190 -20.36 -1.35 -8.93
CA ASP A 190 -21.67 -1.98 -8.87
C ASP A 190 -22.64 -1.33 -9.87
N GLN A 191 -23.70 -2.05 -10.26
CA GLN A 191 -24.82 -1.51 -11.04
C GLN A 191 -24.43 -0.79 -12.34
N LEU A 192 -23.57 -1.40 -13.16
CA LEU A 192 -23.26 -0.85 -14.49
C LEU A 192 -24.52 -0.83 -15.38
N THR A 193 -25.04 0.37 -15.68
CA THR A 193 -26.22 0.58 -16.52
C THR A 193 -25.92 1.40 -17.76
N VAL A 194 -26.76 1.21 -18.78
CA VAL A 194 -26.78 2.04 -19.98
C VAL A 194 -27.95 3.00 -19.82
N ASP A 195 -27.66 4.29 -19.65
CA ASP A 195 -28.64 5.30 -19.28
C ASP A 195 -29.36 5.88 -20.50
N SER A 196 -28.60 6.12 -21.57
CA SER A 196 -29.13 6.56 -22.86
C SER A 196 -28.26 6.05 -23.99
N VAL A 197 -28.89 5.82 -25.14
CA VAL A 197 -28.21 5.43 -26.37
C VAL A 197 -28.76 6.25 -27.52
N ASP A 198 -27.86 6.95 -28.19
CA ASP A 198 -28.13 7.75 -29.37
C ASP A 198 -27.50 7.08 -30.62
N THR A 199 -27.46 7.82 -31.72
CA THR A 199 -26.93 7.33 -33.00
C THR A 199 -25.41 7.23 -33.01
N THR A 200 -24.71 8.13 -32.32
CA THR A 200 -23.23 8.18 -32.27
C THR A 200 -22.68 8.29 -30.84
N SER A 201 -23.54 8.18 -29.83
CA SER A 201 -23.15 8.28 -28.43
C SER A 201 -23.97 7.35 -27.54
N ALA A 202 -23.43 7.03 -26.37
CA ALA A 202 -24.14 6.32 -25.32
C ALA A 202 -23.65 6.76 -23.95
N ALA A 203 -24.55 7.01 -23.01
CA ALA A 203 -24.23 7.29 -21.62
C ALA A 203 -24.32 6.00 -20.80
N VAL A 204 -23.27 5.74 -20.01
CA VAL A 204 -23.23 4.63 -19.07
C VAL A 204 -22.88 5.15 -17.68
N SER A 205 -23.47 4.55 -16.66
CA SER A 205 -23.21 4.89 -15.26
C SER A 205 -23.07 3.64 -14.39
N TRP A 206 -22.49 3.82 -13.21
CA TRP A 206 -22.28 2.78 -12.21
C TRP A 206 -22.30 3.41 -10.82
N SER A 207 -22.49 2.59 -9.79
CA SER A 207 -22.32 3.01 -8.40
C SER A 207 -20.92 2.71 -7.89
N GLN A 208 -20.41 3.58 -7.02
CA GLN A 208 -19.15 3.35 -6.32
C GLN A 208 -19.27 2.11 -5.43
N PRO A 209 -18.32 1.17 -5.49
CA PRO A 209 -18.34 0.03 -4.60
C PRO A 209 -17.99 0.43 -3.16
N PRO A 210 -18.49 -0.31 -2.15
CA PRO A 210 -18.27 0.00 -0.75
C PRO A 210 -16.79 -0.04 -0.35
N GLY A 211 -16.40 0.77 0.63
CA GLY A 211 -15.07 0.74 1.23
C GLY A 211 -13.99 1.56 0.52
N LEU A 212 -14.29 2.24 -0.59
CA LEU A 212 -13.33 3.08 -1.33
C LEU A 212 -13.35 4.57 -0.96
N ASP A 213 -14.15 4.99 0.04
CA ASP A 213 -14.37 6.40 0.38
C ASP A 213 -13.10 7.17 0.76
N GLN A 214 -12.08 6.46 1.24
CA GLN A 214 -10.81 7.02 1.71
C GLN A 214 -9.62 6.68 0.79
N THR A 215 -9.86 5.92 -0.29
CA THR A 215 -8.80 5.49 -1.22
C THR A 215 -8.87 6.29 -2.50
N GLN A 216 -7.75 6.85 -2.96
CA GLN A 216 -7.69 7.50 -4.27
C GLN A 216 -7.82 6.44 -5.37
N HIS A 217 -8.84 6.59 -6.21
CA HIS A 217 -9.15 5.65 -7.28
C HIS A 217 -9.78 6.36 -8.47
N HIS A 218 -9.75 5.70 -9.63
CA HIS A 218 -10.47 6.10 -10.82
C HIS A 218 -11.06 4.88 -11.52
N TYR A 219 -11.90 5.10 -12.52
CA TYR A 219 -12.52 4.05 -13.31
C TYR A 219 -11.88 4.00 -14.70
N GLN A 220 -11.56 2.79 -15.15
CA GLN A 220 -11.14 2.53 -16.52
C GLN A 220 -12.30 1.91 -17.29
N ILE A 221 -12.65 2.54 -18.40
CA ILE A 221 -13.72 2.11 -19.30
C ILE A 221 -13.06 1.64 -20.59
N SER A 222 -13.38 0.42 -20.99
CA SER A 222 -12.92 -0.14 -22.25
C SER A 222 -14.10 -0.54 -23.10
N TYR A 223 -14.16 -0.09 -24.34
CA TYR A 223 -15.28 -0.38 -25.23
C TYR A 223 -14.81 -0.72 -26.64
N ARG A 224 -15.57 -1.58 -27.31
CA ARG A 224 -15.31 -1.99 -28.70
C ARG A 224 -16.57 -2.49 -29.36
N CYS A 225 -16.61 -2.41 -30.69
CA CYS A 225 -17.51 -3.22 -31.49
C CYS A 225 -16.75 -4.48 -31.99
N PRO A 226 -17.47 -5.55 -32.37
CA PRO A 226 -16.84 -6.77 -32.84
C PRO A 226 -15.90 -6.52 -34.03
N GLY A 227 -14.65 -6.99 -33.93
CA GLY A 227 -13.66 -6.92 -35.01
C GLY A 227 -12.87 -5.60 -35.10
N THR A 228 -13.02 -4.67 -34.15
CA THR A 228 -12.20 -3.44 -34.07
C THR A 228 -11.25 -3.44 -32.88
N GLU A 229 -10.30 -2.49 -32.89
CA GLU A 229 -9.43 -2.23 -31.74
C GLU A 229 -10.22 -1.76 -30.50
N LEU A 230 -9.68 -2.10 -29.34
CA LEU A 230 -10.25 -1.76 -28.04
C LEU A 230 -9.95 -0.29 -27.74
N HIS A 231 -11.00 0.49 -27.49
CA HIS A 231 -10.87 1.86 -27.03
C HIS A 231 -10.83 1.85 -25.50
N ILE A 232 -9.89 2.61 -24.91
CA ILE A 232 -9.72 2.70 -23.45
C ILE A 232 -9.75 4.17 -23.05
N THR A 233 -10.51 4.48 -22.02
CA THR A 233 -10.58 5.81 -21.41
C THR A 233 -10.70 5.68 -19.89
N THR A 234 -10.44 6.77 -19.18
CA THR A 234 -10.45 6.81 -17.72
C THR A 234 -11.24 8.01 -17.22
N THR A 235 -11.96 7.87 -16.11
CA THR A 235 -12.70 8.96 -15.46
C THR A 235 -12.70 8.77 -13.94
N SER A 236 -12.80 9.87 -13.19
CA SER A 236 -13.05 9.85 -11.74
C SER A 236 -14.55 9.97 -11.41
N SER A 237 -15.40 10.25 -12.40
CA SER A 237 -16.84 10.33 -12.23
C SER A 237 -17.49 8.93 -12.26
N HIS A 238 -18.71 8.83 -11.75
CA HIS A 238 -19.53 7.59 -11.73
C HIS A 238 -20.33 7.37 -13.02
N SER A 239 -20.07 8.18 -14.05
CA SER A 239 -20.68 8.05 -15.37
C SER A 239 -19.77 8.59 -16.44
N ILE A 240 -20.01 8.16 -17.68
CA ILE A 240 -19.32 8.66 -18.86
C ILE A 240 -20.23 8.58 -20.08
N THR A 241 -20.11 9.59 -20.96
CA THR A 241 -20.73 9.58 -22.29
C THR A 241 -19.69 9.17 -23.33
N LEU A 242 -19.88 7.99 -23.90
CA LEU A 242 -19.11 7.51 -25.04
C LEU A 242 -19.59 8.26 -26.29
N SER A 243 -18.65 8.76 -27.09
CA SER A 243 -18.92 9.56 -28.31
C SER A 243 -18.24 8.91 -29.52
N ASP A 244 -18.48 9.45 -30.71
CA ASP A 244 -17.89 9.00 -31.98
C ASP A 244 -18.16 7.50 -32.28
N LEU A 245 -19.30 7.00 -31.81
CA LEU A 245 -19.73 5.62 -32.07
C LEU A 245 -20.34 5.49 -33.46
N LYS A 246 -20.19 4.30 -34.06
CA LYS A 246 -20.81 3.98 -35.34
C LYS A 246 -22.32 3.77 -35.14
N PRO A 247 -23.19 4.29 -36.02
CA PRO A 247 -24.63 4.06 -35.91
C PRO A 247 -25.02 2.60 -36.17
N ALA A 248 -26.18 2.18 -35.63
CA ALA A 248 -26.73 0.83 -35.74
C ALA A 248 -25.73 -0.32 -35.43
N THR A 249 -24.77 -0.07 -34.53
CA THR A 249 -23.66 -0.97 -34.22
C THR A 249 -23.70 -1.40 -32.77
N GLU A 250 -23.46 -2.69 -32.52
CA GLU A 250 -23.36 -3.25 -31.17
C GLU A 250 -21.98 -2.98 -30.57
N TYR A 251 -21.96 -2.52 -29.33
CA TYR A 251 -20.77 -2.26 -28.54
C TYR A 251 -20.80 -3.05 -27.24
N SER A 252 -19.66 -3.63 -26.88
CA SER A 252 -19.39 -4.17 -25.54
C SER A 252 -18.59 -3.15 -24.74
N VAL A 253 -19.02 -2.83 -23.53
CA VAL A 253 -18.36 -1.91 -22.61
C VAL A 253 -18.02 -2.63 -21.31
N THR A 254 -16.76 -2.50 -20.88
CA THR A 254 -16.30 -2.99 -19.59
C THR A 254 -15.82 -1.84 -18.72
N VAL A 255 -16.15 -1.88 -17.43
CA VAL A 255 -15.66 -0.92 -16.43
C VAL A 255 -14.96 -1.67 -15.30
N CYS A 256 -13.82 -1.16 -14.85
CA CYS A 256 -13.17 -1.59 -13.61
C CYS A 256 -12.66 -0.40 -12.79
N THR A 257 -12.45 -0.64 -11.51
CA THR A 257 -11.82 0.27 -10.57
C THR A 257 -10.31 0.12 -10.67
N VAL A 258 -9.59 1.24 -10.69
CA VAL A 258 -8.13 1.28 -10.76
C VAL A 258 -7.59 2.16 -9.63
N LEU A 259 -6.68 1.60 -8.83
CA LEU A 259 -5.95 2.32 -7.79
C LEU A 259 -4.72 3.04 -8.36
N GLU A 260 -4.15 4.01 -7.63
CA GLU A 260 -2.93 4.74 -8.05
C GLU A 260 -1.72 3.82 -8.29
N ASN A 261 -1.64 2.71 -7.57
CA ASN A 261 -0.58 1.70 -7.76
C ASN A 261 -0.79 0.83 -9.02
N GLY A 262 -1.83 1.08 -9.81
CA GLY A 262 -2.16 0.35 -11.04
C GLY A 262 -2.94 -0.95 -10.83
N LYS A 263 -3.27 -1.33 -9.59
CA LYS A 263 -4.08 -2.52 -9.32
C LYS A 263 -5.52 -2.31 -9.83
N GLN A 264 -6.05 -3.33 -10.51
CA GLN A 264 -7.38 -3.29 -11.13
C GLN A 264 -8.33 -4.30 -10.49
N SER A 265 -9.61 -3.95 -10.37
CA SER A 265 -10.65 -4.88 -9.94
C SER A 265 -11.10 -5.78 -11.09
N GLN A 266 -12.06 -6.68 -10.80
CA GLN A 266 -12.73 -7.44 -11.86
C GLN A 266 -13.47 -6.52 -12.83
N LEU A 267 -13.55 -6.95 -14.10
CA LEU A 267 -14.24 -6.22 -15.15
C LEU A 267 -15.74 -6.46 -15.08
N VAL A 268 -16.53 -5.39 -15.09
CA VAL A 268 -17.99 -5.45 -15.20
C VAL A 268 -18.37 -5.14 -16.64
N LEU A 269 -19.11 -6.05 -17.28
CA LEU A 269 -19.44 -6.00 -18.70
C LEU A 269 -20.91 -5.63 -18.91
N THR A 270 -21.17 -4.72 -19.86
CA THR A 270 -22.49 -4.46 -20.43
C THR A 270 -22.40 -4.32 -21.95
N THR A 271 -23.54 -4.39 -22.64
CA THR A 271 -23.62 -4.28 -24.10
C THR A 271 -24.79 -3.38 -24.49
N PHE A 272 -24.62 -2.57 -25.55
CA PHE A 272 -25.71 -1.80 -26.14
C PHE A 272 -25.56 -1.73 -27.66
N THR A 273 -26.62 -1.35 -28.36
CA THR A 273 -26.61 -1.10 -29.81
C THR A 273 -27.02 0.34 -30.08
N THR A 274 -26.18 1.10 -30.79
CA THR A 274 -26.48 2.49 -31.17
C THR A 274 -27.72 2.59 -32.05
N VAL A 275 -28.43 3.71 -31.96
CA VAL A 275 -29.69 3.92 -32.67
C VAL A 275 -29.44 4.11 -34.18
N LEU A 276 -30.34 3.61 -35.01
CA LEU A 276 -30.30 3.84 -36.45
C LEU A 276 -30.77 5.28 -36.78
N PRO A 277 -29.93 6.09 -37.46
CA PRO A 277 -30.25 7.49 -37.72
C PRO A 277 -31.37 7.61 -38.76
N ALA A 278 -32.31 8.50 -38.47
CA ALA A 278 -33.43 8.81 -39.37
C ALA A 278 -33.04 9.90 -40.36
N PRO A 279 -33.73 9.99 -41.52
CA PRO A 279 -33.50 11.05 -42.49
C PRO A 279 -33.73 12.41 -41.84
N ASP A 280 -32.98 13.43 -42.26
CA ASP A 280 -33.14 14.80 -41.75
C ASP A 280 -33.69 15.71 -42.85
N GLN A 281 -34.16 16.91 -42.49
CA GLN A 281 -34.64 17.92 -43.45
C GLN A 281 -35.71 17.41 -44.44
N LEU A 282 -36.75 16.71 -43.98
CA LEU A 282 -37.86 16.29 -44.84
C LEU A 282 -38.64 17.52 -45.37
N THR A 283 -38.55 17.81 -46.66
CA THR A 283 -39.20 18.93 -47.34
C THR A 283 -40.18 18.49 -48.41
N VAL A 284 -41.16 19.35 -48.66
CA VAL A 284 -42.09 19.24 -49.79
C VAL A 284 -41.61 20.21 -50.85
N ASP A 285 -41.08 19.69 -51.96
CA ASP A 285 -40.38 20.47 -52.97
C ASP A 285 -41.35 21.09 -53.98
N SER A 286 -42.38 20.32 -54.37
CA SER A 286 -43.46 20.79 -55.23
C SER A 286 -44.74 20.00 -54.97
N VAL A 287 -45.89 20.66 -55.18
CA VAL A 287 -47.21 20.04 -55.05
C VAL A 287 -48.08 20.42 -56.24
N ASP A 288 -48.60 19.41 -56.91
CA ASP A 288 -49.53 19.53 -58.03
C ASP A 288 -50.94 19.07 -57.61
N THR A 289 -51.83 18.93 -58.60
CA THR A 289 -53.20 18.43 -58.39
C THR A 289 -53.26 16.94 -58.06
N THR A 290 -52.30 16.13 -58.55
CA THR A 290 -52.29 14.65 -58.37
C THR A 290 -50.92 14.07 -58.02
N SER A 291 -49.92 14.92 -57.79
CA SER A 291 -48.56 14.52 -57.44
C SER A 291 -47.93 15.50 -56.46
N ALA A 292 -46.93 15.03 -55.72
CA ALA A 292 -46.08 15.88 -54.88
C ALA A 292 -44.65 15.33 -54.86
N ALA A 293 -43.66 16.20 -54.98
CA ALA A 293 -42.25 15.83 -54.80
C ALA A 293 -41.81 16.13 -53.36
N VAL A 294 -41.17 15.15 -52.73
CA VAL A 294 -40.60 15.28 -51.39
C VAL A 294 -39.13 14.86 -51.40
N SER A 295 -38.31 15.53 -50.59
CA SER A 295 -36.89 15.23 -50.45
C SER A 295 -36.45 15.31 -48.99
N TRP A 296 -35.30 14.70 -48.69
CA TRP A 296 -34.67 14.69 -47.37
C TRP A 296 -33.15 14.61 -47.53
N SER A 297 -32.42 14.83 -46.43
CA SER A 297 -30.97 14.58 -46.39
C SER A 297 -30.68 13.16 -45.89
N GLN A 298 -29.61 12.57 -46.43
CA GLN A 298 -29.13 11.27 -45.99
C GLN A 298 -28.68 11.34 -44.51
N PRO A 299 -29.08 10.38 -43.66
CA PRO A 299 -28.66 10.35 -42.27
C PRO A 299 -27.13 10.20 -42.15
N PRO A 300 -26.46 10.92 -41.24
CA PRO A 300 -25.01 10.85 -41.08
C PRO A 300 -24.56 9.46 -40.60
N GLY A 301 -23.40 9.00 -41.08
CA GLY A 301 -22.76 7.76 -40.61
C GLY A 301 -23.28 6.46 -41.27
N LEU A 302 -24.07 6.56 -42.34
CA LEU A 302 -24.56 5.42 -43.13
C LEU A 302 -23.86 5.27 -44.51
N ASP A 303 -22.74 5.95 -44.73
CA ASP A 303 -22.07 6.01 -46.05
C ASP A 303 -21.55 4.65 -46.54
N GLN A 304 -21.32 3.72 -45.62
CA GLN A 304 -20.79 2.37 -45.88
C GLN A 304 -21.81 1.26 -45.59
N THR A 305 -23.02 1.61 -45.17
CA THR A 305 -24.07 0.63 -44.84
C THR A 305 -25.13 0.63 -45.94
N GLN A 306 -25.45 -0.55 -46.48
CA GLN A 306 -26.54 -0.69 -47.45
C GLN A 306 -27.87 -0.35 -46.77
N HIS A 307 -28.58 0.64 -47.30
CA HIS A 307 -29.85 1.12 -46.76
C HIS A 307 -30.76 1.64 -47.87
N HIS A 308 -32.05 1.70 -47.59
CA HIS A 308 -33.06 2.35 -48.42
C HIS A 308 -34.05 3.13 -47.54
N TYR A 309 -34.92 3.92 -48.16
CA TYR A 309 -35.93 4.70 -47.47
C TYR A 309 -37.31 4.10 -47.71
N GLN A 310 -38.12 4.00 -46.67
CA GLN A 310 -39.53 3.65 -46.74
C GLN A 310 -40.38 4.88 -46.48
N ILE A 311 -41.33 5.12 -47.38
CA ILE A 311 -42.22 6.28 -47.35
C ILE A 311 -43.65 5.76 -47.19
N SER A 312 -44.37 6.27 -46.21
CA SER A 312 -45.80 6.02 -46.03
C SER A 312 -46.58 7.31 -46.16
N TYR A 313 -47.62 7.36 -46.99
CA TYR A 313 -48.45 8.55 -47.13
C TYR A 313 -49.94 8.19 -47.14
N HIS A 314 -50.75 9.03 -46.50
CA HIS A 314 -52.19 8.80 -46.36
C HIS A 314 -52.93 10.10 -46.14
N CYS A 315 -54.22 10.13 -46.50
CA CYS A 315 -55.13 11.19 -46.08
C CYS A 315 -56.00 10.70 -44.91
N PRO A 316 -56.56 11.62 -44.09
CA PRO A 316 -57.36 11.24 -42.93
C PRO A 316 -58.48 10.25 -43.28
N GLY A 317 -58.52 9.11 -42.58
CA GLY A 317 -59.52 8.06 -42.79
C GLY A 317 -59.23 7.05 -43.91
N THR A 318 -58.01 7.04 -44.47
CA THR A 318 -57.55 6.04 -45.45
C THR A 318 -56.38 5.20 -44.94
N GLU A 319 -56.21 4.00 -45.50
CA GLU A 319 -55.02 3.18 -45.23
C GLU A 319 -53.75 3.81 -45.84
N PRO A 320 -52.60 3.70 -45.18
CA PRO A 320 -51.37 4.27 -45.67
C PRO A 320 -50.80 3.53 -46.87
N HIS A 321 -50.53 4.29 -47.93
CA HIS A 321 -49.77 3.81 -49.08
C HIS A 321 -48.29 3.78 -48.72
N ILE A 322 -47.64 2.64 -48.95
CA ILE A 322 -46.23 2.42 -48.64
C ILE A 322 -45.46 2.23 -49.94
N THR A 323 -44.33 2.93 -50.06
CA THR A 323 -43.38 2.80 -51.17
C THR A 323 -41.95 2.88 -50.64
N THR A 324 -40.97 2.41 -51.42
CA THR A 324 -39.55 2.46 -51.05
C THR A 324 -38.72 3.11 -52.16
N THR A 325 -37.58 3.69 -51.80
CA THR A 325 -36.60 4.27 -52.73
C THR A 325 -35.20 4.20 -52.15
N SER A 326 -34.18 4.09 -53.00
CA SER A 326 -32.77 4.22 -52.60
C SER A 326 -32.25 5.67 -52.67
N SER A 327 -33.02 6.57 -53.30
CA SER A 327 -32.65 7.98 -53.46
C SER A 327 -33.21 8.84 -52.32
N ALA A 328 -32.57 9.97 -52.01
CA ALA A 328 -32.99 10.90 -50.97
C ALA A 328 -34.19 11.80 -51.37
N SER A 329 -34.94 11.40 -52.39
CA SER A 329 -36.15 12.07 -52.85
C SER A 329 -37.07 11.08 -53.58
N ILE A 330 -38.35 11.42 -53.63
CA ILE A 330 -39.37 10.67 -54.37
C ILE A 330 -40.51 11.58 -54.80
N THR A 331 -41.11 11.27 -55.95
CA THR A 331 -42.37 11.88 -56.39
C THR A 331 -43.53 10.94 -56.06
N LEU A 332 -44.42 11.40 -55.19
CA LEU A 332 -45.67 10.73 -54.87
C LEU A 332 -46.68 11.01 -55.98
N CYS A 333 -47.28 9.96 -56.54
CA CYS A 333 -48.22 10.05 -57.66
C CYS A 333 -49.58 9.48 -57.27
N GLY A 334 -50.63 9.88 -58.01
CA GLY A 334 -51.99 9.36 -57.80
C GLY A 334 -52.72 9.97 -56.59
N LEU A 335 -52.33 11.19 -56.19
CA LEU A 335 -52.95 11.92 -55.10
C LEU A 335 -54.31 12.50 -55.54
N LYS A 336 -55.24 12.65 -54.59
CA LYS A 336 -56.54 13.29 -54.82
C LYS A 336 -56.38 14.82 -54.80
N PRO A 337 -56.97 15.60 -55.73
CA PRO A 337 -56.92 17.06 -55.71
C PRO A 337 -57.56 17.68 -54.46
N GLY A 338 -57.03 18.81 -53.99
CA GLY A 338 -57.54 19.53 -52.82
C GLY A 338 -57.52 18.76 -51.50
N THR A 339 -56.67 17.73 -51.37
CA THR A 339 -56.65 16.80 -50.24
C THR A 339 -55.33 16.91 -49.46
N GLU A 340 -55.42 16.95 -48.13
CA GLU A 340 -54.26 16.91 -47.22
C GLU A 340 -53.76 15.47 -47.05
N TYR A 341 -52.45 15.30 -47.11
CA TYR A 341 -51.73 14.05 -46.92
C TYR A 341 -50.69 14.20 -45.80
N SER A 342 -50.62 13.22 -44.91
CA SER A 342 -49.49 13.04 -44.00
C SER A 342 -48.49 12.07 -44.63
N VAL A 343 -47.23 12.51 -44.77
CA VAL A 343 -46.13 11.76 -45.35
C VAL A 343 -45.11 11.45 -44.26
N ASN A 344 -44.77 10.18 -44.07
CA ASN A 344 -43.72 9.74 -43.16
C ASN A 344 -42.59 9.07 -43.94
N VAL A 345 -41.35 9.31 -43.53
CA VAL A 345 -40.14 8.69 -44.10
C VAL A 345 -39.31 8.08 -42.97
N CYS A 346 -38.78 6.87 -43.18
CA CYS A 346 -37.76 6.28 -42.33
C CYS A 346 -36.67 5.58 -43.13
N THR A 347 -35.50 5.42 -42.52
CA THR A 347 -34.39 4.62 -43.04
C THR A 347 -34.61 3.14 -42.71
N VAL A 348 -34.35 2.25 -43.66
CA VAL A 348 -34.47 0.80 -43.51
C VAL A 348 -33.18 0.12 -43.93
N LEU A 349 -32.61 -0.70 -43.04
CA LEU A 349 -31.44 -1.54 -43.34
C LEU A 349 -31.86 -2.85 -44.00
N GLU A 350 -30.92 -3.55 -44.66
CA GLU A 350 -31.17 -4.88 -45.28
C GLU A 350 -31.70 -5.92 -44.29
N ASN A 351 -31.31 -5.84 -43.02
CA ASN A 351 -31.79 -6.72 -41.96
C ASN A 351 -33.21 -6.39 -41.46
N GLY A 352 -33.89 -5.43 -42.09
CA GLY A 352 -35.26 -5.02 -41.78
C GLY A 352 -35.39 -4.06 -40.59
N LYS A 353 -34.30 -3.63 -39.95
CA LYS A 353 -34.36 -2.60 -38.89
C LYS A 353 -34.71 -1.23 -39.50
N THR A 354 -35.65 -0.54 -38.87
CA THR A 354 -36.13 0.78 -39.30
C THR A 354 -35.78 1.88 -38.30
N SER A 355 -35.44 3.08 -38.78
CA SER A 355 -35.21 4.26 -37.94
C SER A 355 -36.54 4.79 -37.37
N ARG A 356 -36.46 5.82 -36.51
CA ARG A 356 -37.64 6.64 -36.20
C ARG A 356 -38.25 7.24 -37.48
N LEU A 357 -39.56 7.48 -37.45
CA LEU A 357 -40.30 8.13 -38.53
C LEU A 357 -40.10 9.65 -38.47
N VAL A 358 -39.91 10.26 -39.64
CA VAL A 358 -39.95 11.71 -39.82
C VAL A 358 -41.16 12.05 -40.66
N SER A 359 -41.95 13.01 -40.19
CA SER A 359 -43.29 13.29 -40.73
C SER A 359 -43.41 14.71 -41.25
N THR A 360 -44.16 14.89 -42.33
CA THR A 360 -44.58 16.19 -42.85
C THR A 360 -46.01 16.09 -43.40
N THR A 361 -46.65 17.24 -43.65
CA THR A 361 -47.98 17.30 -44.28
C THR A 361 -47.92 18.13 -45.56
N LEU A 362 -48.74 17.75 -46.54
CA LEU A 362 -48.90 18.49 -47.81
C LEU A 362 -50.35 18.47 -48.27
N THR A 363 -50.77 19.50 -49.00
CA THR A 363 -52.14 19.62 -49.53
C THR A 363 -52.10 19.85 -51.04
N THR A 364 -52.71 18.95 -51.81
CA THR A 364 -52.73 19.02 -53.29
C THR A 364 -53.54 20.20 -53.81
N VAL A 365 -53.17 20.69 -55.00
CA VAL A 365 -53.81 21.86 -55.61
C VAL A 365 -55.24 21.56 -56.05
N HIS A 366 -56.15 22.53 -55.89
CA HIS A 366 -57.54 22.44 -56.36
C HIS A 366 -57.65 22.67 -57.88
N PHE A 367 -58.49 21.89 -58.56
CA PHE A 367 -58.74 22.01 -60.00
C PHE A 367 -59.64 23.23 -60.33
N GLN A 368 -59.19 24.18 -61.16
CA GLN A 368 -59.99 25.33 -61.64
C GLN A 368 -60.15 25.34 -63.18
N TRP A 369 -61.38 25.37 -63.70
CA TRP A 369 -61.71 25.50 -65.14
C TRP A 369 -61.77 26.98 -65.57
N TRP A 370 -61.10 27.37 -66.67
CA TRP A 370 -61.34 28.65 -67.36
C TRP A 370 -62.10 28.44 -68.69
N ARG A 371 -63.15 29.25 -68.91
CA ARG A 371 -64.10 29.21 -70.05
C ARG A 371 -63.53 29.85 -71.34
N ARG A 372 -63.85 29.25 -72.50
CA ARG A 372 -63.67 29.81 -73.87
C ARG A 372 -64.74 30.86 -74.21
N PRO A 373 -64.50 31.73 -75.22
CA PRO A 373 -65.59 32.16 -76.11
C PRO A 373 -65.32 31.87 -77.59
N SER A 374 -66.41 31.58 -78.30
CA SER A 374 -66.50 31.30 -79.74
C SER A 374 -67.10 32.49 -80.51
N ARG A 375 -66.48 32.80 -81.67
CA ARG A 375 -67.04 33.11 -83.02
C ARG A 375 -68.27 34.02 -83.21
N VAL A 376 -68.10 35.06 -84.04
CA VAL A 376 -69.01 35.40 -85.17
C VAL A 376 -68.20 35.85 -86.40
N ALA A 377 -68.62 35.33 -87.56
CA ALA A 377 -68.08 35.43 -88.92
C ALA A 377 -67.92 36.87 -89.47
N ALA A 378 -66.78 37.20 -90.10
CA ALA A 378 -66.49 37.17 -91.54
C ALA A 378 -67.25 38.22 -92.38
N VAL A 379 -66.53 39.23 -92.86
CA VAL A 379 -66.51 39.80 -94.23
C VAL A 379 -65.54 41.00 -94.19
N CYS A 380 -64.48 40.96 -95.01
CA CYS A 380 -63.81 42.11 -95.68
C CYS A 380 -62.40 41.72 -96.15
N VAL A 381 -62.36 40.83 -97.15
CA VAL A 381 -61.16 40.34 -97.85
C VAL A 381 -60.53 41.39 -98.79
N LEU A 382 -60.80 42.69 -98.61
CA LEU A 382 -60.29 43.76 -99.49
C LEU A 382 -59.56 44.90 -98.76
N LEU A 383 -59.06 44.63 -97.55
CA LEU A 383 -58.10 45.49 -96.83
C LEU A 383 -56.72 44.82 -96.64
N ALA A 384 -56.48 43.69 -97.31
CA ALA A 384 -55.31 42.83 -97.05
C ALA A 384 -54.04 43.17 -97.88
N VAL A 385 -54.10 44.09 -98.86
CA VAL A 385 -52.96 44.29 -99.80
C VAL A 385 -52.17 45.58 -99.55
N ILE A 386 -52.77 46.63 -98.98
CA ILE A 386 -52.04 47.89 -98.66
C ILE A 386 -51.61 47.97 -97.18
N ILE A 387 -52.24 47.20 -96.29
CA ILE A 387 -51.73 46.99 -94.91
C ILE A 387 -50.58 45.96 -94.92
N GLY A 388 -50.59 44.98 -95.82
CA GLY A 388 -49.57 43.91 -95.88
C GLY A 388 -48.13 44.36 -96.20
N LEU A 389 -47.94 45.50 -96.86
CA LEU A 389 -46.61 46.06 -97.12
C LEU A 389 -46.11 47.02 -96.03
N TRP A 390 -46.99 47.52 -95.16
CA TRP A 390 -46.57 48.23 -93.93
C TRP A 390 -46.47 47.27 -92.73
N ASP A 391 -47.27 46.20 -92.70
CA ASP A 391 -47.17 45.13 -91.69
C ASP A 391 -45.92 44.29 -91.86
N SER A 392 -45.43 43.94 -93.06
CA SER A 392 -44.23 43.07 -93.16
C SER A 392 -42.92 43.77 -92.74
N TYR A 393 -42.82 45.09 -92.91
CA TYR A 393 -41.67 45.89 -92.44
C TYR A 393 -41.80 46.22 -90.93
N ALA A 394 -43.01 46.49 -90.44
CA ALA A 394 -43.26 46.74 -89.02
C ALA A 394 -43.30 45.45 -88.16
N THR A 395 -43.58 44.28 -88.72
CA THR A 395 -43.50 42.98 -88.00
C THR A 395 -42.05 42.55 -87.82
N ALA A 396 -41.16 42.80 -88.79
CA ALA A 396 -39.75 42.43 -88.65
C ALA A 396 -39.06 43.20 -87.50
N GLU A 397 -39.29 44.52 -87.39
CA GLU A 397 -38.77 45.31 -86.26
C GLU A 397 -39.46 44.93 -84.93
N ARG A 398 -40.78 44.66 -84.93
CA ARG A 398 -41.47 44.17 -83.72
C ARG A 398 -40.97 42.81 -83.27
N ASP A 399 -40.74 41.87 -84.19
CA ASP A 399 -40.24 40.53 -83.87
C ASP A 399 -38.78 40.58 -83.41
N GLN A 400 -37.97 41.46 -83.99
CA GLN A 400 -36.59 41.71 -83.54
C GLN A 400 -36.57 42.33 -82.12
N LEU A 401 -37.44 43.32 -81.87
CA LEU A 401 -37.62 43.90 -80.53
C LEU A 401 -38.19 42.90 -79.53
N GLN A 402 -39.12 42.03 -79.94
CA GLN A 402 -39.70 40.98 -79.10
C GLN A 402 -38.66 39.93 -78.74
N ASN A 403 -37.81 39.52 -79.69
CA ASN A 403 -36.70 38.61 -79.41
C ASN A 403 -35.69 39.26 -78.47
N SER A 404 -35.31 40.52 -78.70
CA SER A 404 -34.43 41.25 -77.78
C SER A 404 -35.02 41.40 -76.37
N LEU A 405 -36.33 41.65 -76.28
CA LEU A 405 -37.05 41.72 -75.00
C LEU A 405 -37.07 40.37 -74.29
N ASN A 406 -37.32 39.27 -75.03
CA ASN A 406 -37.31 37.91 -74.49
C ASN A 406 -35.91 37.51 -73.99
N THR A 407 -34.85 37.86 -74.74
CA THR A 407 -33.45 37.66 -74.34
C THR A 407 -33.13 38.44 -73.07
N ARG A 408 -33.45 39.74 -73.01
CA ARG A 408 -33.26 40.56 -71.80
C ARG A 408 -34.06 40.06 -70.59
N THR A 409 -35.26 39.52 -70.82
CA THR A 409 -36.08 38.91 -69.76
C THR A 409 -35.40 37.65 -69.22
N THR A 410 -34.85 36.82 -70.11
CA THR A 410 -34.09 35.61 -69.73
C THR A 410 -32.81 35.95 -68.97
N GLU A 411 -32.05 36.95 -69.41
CA GLU A 411 -30.86 37.45 -68.72
C GLU A 411 -31.19 37.99 -67.33
N ARG A 412 -32.29 38.74 -67.20
CA ARG A 412 -32.80 39.22 -65.91
C ARG A 412 -33.17 38.06 -64.98
N ASP A 413 -33.83 37.01 -65.48
CA ASP A 413 -34.22 35.86 -64.68
C ASP A 413 -33.00 35.03 -64.24
N GLN A 414 -31.99 34.89 -65.10
CA GLN A 414 -30.71 34.29 -64.75
C GLN A 414 -29.97 35.08 -63.66
N LEU A 415 -29.94 36.42 -63.78
CA LEU A 415 -29.35 37.29 -62.75
C LEU A 415 -30.14 37.22 -61.45
N GLN A 416 -31.47 37.14 -61.49
CA GLN A 416 -32.32 36.98 -60.31
C GLN A 416 -32.04 35.65 -59.59
N ASN A 417 -31.90 34.55 -60.34
CA ASN A 417 -31.53 33.26 -59.78
C ASN A 417 -30.14 33.30 -59.15
N SER A 418 -29.15 33.91 -59.83
CA SER A 418 -27.81 34.08 -59.27
C SER A 418 -27.80 34.94 -57.99
N LEU A 419 -28.62 36.00 -57.94
CA LEU A 419 -28.78 36.82 -56.74
C LEU A 419 -29.43 36.04 -55.59
N ASN A 420 -30.45 35.24 -55.89
CA ASN A 420 -31.09 34.38 -54.89
C ASN A 420 -30.09 33.35 -54.33
N THR A 421 -29.32 32.68 -55.19
CA THR A 421 -28.26 31.74 -54.77
C THR A 421 -27.23 32.41 -53.87
N ARG A 422 -26.72 33.59 -54.26
CA ARG A 422 -25.76 34.34 -53.44
C ARG A 422 -26.35 34.82 -52.11
N THR A 423 -27.66 35.06 -52.06
CA THR A 423 -28.36 35.41 -50.82
C THR A 423 -28.39 34.21 -49.88
N THR A 424 -28.70 33.02 -50.39
CA THR A 424 -28.66 31.76 -49.63
C THR A 424 -27.26 31.44 -49.13
N GLU A 425 -26.22 31.58 -49.97
CA GLU A 425 -24.82 31.38 -49.58
C GLU A 425 -24.41 32.35 -48.45
N ARG A 426 -24.81 33.63 -48.54
CA ARG A 426 -24.58 34.63 -47.49
C ARG A 426 -25.25 34.23 -46.18
N ASP A 427 -26.49 33.75 -46.21
CA ASP A 427 -27.23 33.34 -45.01
C ASP A 427 -26.63 32.07 -44.38
N GLN A 428 -26.17 31.11 -45.21
CA GLN A 428 -25.44 29.93 -44.74
C GLN A 428 -24.13 30.31 -44.06
N LEU A 429 -23.35 31.22 -44.66
CA LEU A 429 -22.12 31.74 -44.06
C LEU A 429 -22.40 32.50 -42.76
N GLN A 430 -23.48 33.27 -42.70
CA GLN A 430 -23.89 33.96 -41.48
C GLN A 430 -24.24 32.98 -40.35
N ASN A 431 -24.95 31.89 -40.66
CA ASN A 431 -25.25 30.85 -39.69
C ASN A 431 -23.97 30.16 -39.21
N SER A 432 -23.06 29.81 -40.12
CA SER A 432 -21.76 29.23 -39.77
C SER A 432 -20.93 30.17 -38.87
N LEU A 433 -20.93 31.48 -39.16
CA LEU A 433 -20.26 32.48 -38.34
C LEU A 433 -20.89 32.59 -36.95
N ASN A 434 -22.22 32.56 -36.84
CA ASN A 434 -22.92 32.59 -35.57
C ASN A 434 -22.57 31.35 -34.73
N THR A 435 -22.60 30.15 -35.33
CA THR A 435 -22.20 28.90 -34.66
C THR A 435 -20.76 28.96 -34.15
N ARG A 436 -19.81 29.37 -35.01
CA ARG A 436 -18.40 29.55 -34.62
C ARG A 436 -18.20 30.57 -33.51
N THR A 437 -19.04 31.60 -33.47
CA THR A 437 -19.03 32.61 -32.40
C THR A 437 -19.48 32.00 -31.08
N THR A 438 -20.55 31.20 -31.09
CA THR A 438 -21.02 30.46 -29.91
C THR A 438 -19.99 29.44 -29.41
N GLU A 439 -19.36 28.69 -30.31
CA GLU A 439 -18.27 27.75 -29.97
C GLU A 439 -17.09 28.48 -29.32
N ARG A 440 -16.67 29.62 -29.89
CA ARG A 440 -15.62 30.47 -29.33
C ARG A 440 -15.97 30.94 -27.91
N ASP A 441 -17.20 31.37 -27.67
CA ASP A 441 -17.64 31.83 -26.34
C ASP A 441 -17.72 30.68 -25.32
N GLN A 442 -18.16 29.50 -25.74
CA GLN A 442 -18.13 28.29 -24.90
C GLN A 442 -16.71 27.89 -24.52
N LEU A 443 -15.78 27.89 -25.50
CA LEU A 443 -14.37 27.62 -25.26
C LEU A 443 -13.74 28.67 -24.33
N GLN A 444 -14.10 29.95 -24.49
CA GLN A 444 -13.62 31.02 -23.61
C GLN A 444 -14.10 30.82 -22.17
N ASN A 445 -15.36 30.43 -21.98
CA ASN A 445 -15.89 30.12 -20.66
C ASN A 445 -15.18 28.91 -20.04
N SER A 446 -14.96 27.84 -20.81
CA SER A 446 -14.23 26.67 -20.35
C SER A 446 -12.78 27.01 -19.96
N LEU A 447 -12.11 27.87 -20.73
CA LEU A 447 -10.77 28.35 -20.44
C LEU A 447 -10.73 29.20 -19.15
N ASN A 448 -11.73 30.06 -18.94
CA ASN A 448 -11.83 30.88 -17.72
C ASN A 448 -12.04 29.98 -16.48
N THR A 449 -12.88 28.95 -16.59
CA THR A 449 -13.09 27.95 -15.52
C THR A 449 -11.79 27.20 -15.21
N ARG A 450 -11.12 26.63 -16.23
CA ARG A 450 -9.84 25.95 -16.03
C ARG A 450 -8.76 26.87 -15.44
N THR A 451 -8.76 28.15 -15.79
CA THR A 451 -7.84 29.14 -15.22
C THR A 451 -8.10 29.34 -13.74
N THR A 452 -9.37 29.41 -13.34
CA THR A 452 -9.80 29.52 -11.94
C THR A 452 -9.41 28.27 -11.13
N GLU A 453 -9.65 27.08 -11.68
CA GLU A 453 -9.25 25.81 -11.07
C GLU A 453 -7.73 25.73 -10.89
N ARG A 454 -6.95 26.12 -11.92
CA ARG A 454 -5.49 26.19 -11.84
C ARG A 454 -5.03 27.12 -10.71
N ASP A 455 -5.65 28.29 -10.57
CA ASP A 455 -5.30 29.25 -9.52
C ASP A 455 -5.67 28.74 -8.12
N GLN A 456 -6.79 28.05 -7.98
CA GLN A 456 -7.17 27.37 -6.73
C GLN A 456 -6.16 26.28 -6.35
N LEU A 457 -5.80 25.42 -7.30
CA LEU A 457 -4.80 24.37 -7.09
C LEU A 457 -3.42 24.96 -6.74
N GLN A 458 -3.04 26.06 -7.39
CA GLN A 458 -1.79 26.76 -7.08
C GLN A 458 -1.79 27.29 -5.63
N ASN A 459 -2.90 27.84 -5.16
CA ASN A 459 -3.03 28.29 -3.78
C ASN A 459 -2.94 27.13 -2.80
N SER A 460 -3.64 26.01 -3.05
CA SER A 460 -3.52 24.80 -2.22
C SER A 460 -2.09 24.25 -2.20
N LEU A 461 -1.38 24.27 -3.33
CA LEU A 461 0.01 23.85 -3.41
C LEU A 461 0.92 24.75 -2.55
N ASN A 462 0.71 26.06 -2.61
CA ASN A 462 1.46 27.03 -1.80
C ASN A 462 1.19 26.83 -0.30
N THR A 463 -0.07 26.58 0.11
CA THR A 463 -0.42 26.26 1.50
C THR A 463 0.25 24.98 1.97
N ARG A 464 0.22 23.92 1.15
CA ARG A 464 0.87 22.65 1.51
C ARG A 464 2.39 22.81 1.62
N ALA A 465 3.00 23.67 0.80
CA ALA A 465 4.43 23.96 0.89
C ALA A 465 4.80 24.61 2.24
N THR A 466 3.98 25.55 2.74
CA THR A 466 4.23 26.17 4.05
C THR A 466 4.02 25.20 5.21
N GLU A 467 3.05 24.30 5.11
CA GLU A 467 2.84 23.21 6.09
C GLU A 467 4.03 22.26 6.14
N VAL A 468 4.56 21.86 4.98
CA VAL A 468 5.76 21.02 4.90
C VAL A 468 6.95 21.70 5.57
N ASP A 469 7.16 23.00 5.35
CA ASP A 469 8.24 23.74 6.01
C ASP A 469 8.04 23.86 7.52
N LYS A 470 6.80 24.04 7.98
CA LYS A 470 6.46 24.02 9.41
C LYS A 470 6.74 22.66 10.04
N LEU A 471 6.37 21.57 9.37
CA LEU A 471 6.63 20.20 9.82
C LEU A 471 8.12 19.90 9.86
N LYS A 472 8.89 20.30 8.83
CA LYS A 472 10.36 20.20 8.82
C LYS A 472 10.98 20.93 10.01
N LYS A 473 10.50 22.13 10.33
CA LYS A 473 10.98 22.89 11.49
C LYS A 473 10.68 22.15 12.79
N SER A 474 9.46 21.64 12.95
CA SER A 474 9.08 20.84 14.13
C SER A 474 9.94 19.58 14.26
N LEU A 475 10.16 18.87 13.15
CA LEU A 475 10.98 17.66 13.10
C LEU A 475 12.43 17.94 13.53
N ASN A 476 13.01 19.04 13.05
CA ASN A 476 14.35 19.46 13.45
C ASN A 476 14.42 19.75 14.96
N THR A 477 13.41 20.43 15.51
CA THR A 477 13.32 20.68 16.96
C THR A 477 13.22 19.38 17.76
N THR A 478 12.32 18.47 17.39
CA THR A 478 12.20 17.16 18.07
C THR A 478 13.46 16.32 17.95
N THR A 479 14.17 16.40 16.82
CA THR A 479 15.46 15.72 16.62
C THR A 479 16.52 16.27 17.58
N MET A 480 16.59 17.59 17.75
CA MET A 480 17.50 18.22 18.71
C MET A 480 17.18 17.82 20.16
N GLU A 481 15.89 17.77 20.52
CA GLU A 481 15.45 17.31 21.85
C GLU A 481 15.84 15.86 22.10
N ARG A 482 15.61 14.97 21.12
CA ARG A 482 16.03 13.57 21.18
C ARG A 482 17.54 13.46 21.38
N ASP A 483 18.34 14.18 20.60
CA ASP A 483 19.80 14.14 20.70
C ASP A 483 20.30 14.67 22.05
N GLN A 484 19.60 15.66 22.62
CA GLN A 484 19.88 16.16 23.96
C GLN A 484 19.55 15.14 25.05
N LEU A 485 18.39 14.47 24.95
CA LEU A 485 17.99 13.41 25.87
C LEU A 485 18.92 12.20 25.78
N GLN A 486 19.42 11.87 24.59
CA GLN A 486 20.36 10.77 24.41
C GLN A 486 21.70 11.04 25.09
N LYS A 487 22.22 12.27 24.99
CA LYS A 487 23.42 12.70 25.75
C LYS A 487 23.19 12.66 27.27
N GLU A 488 21.98 12.99 27.72
CA GLU A 488 21.62 12.92 29.13
C GLU A 488 21.57 11.47 29.64
N ILE A 489 21.02 10.55 28.86
CA ILE A 489 21.03 9.10 29.17
C ILE A 489 22.47 8.57 29.25
N GLU A 490 23.34 8.96 28.32
CA GLU A 490 24.77 8.60 28.36
C GLU A 490 25.47 9.13 29.62
N ARG A 491 25.16 10.35 30.05
CA ARG A 491 25.65 10.94 31.30
C ARG A 491 25.17 10.16 32.52
N LEU A 492 23.89 9.85 32.60
CA LEU A 492 23.30 9.11 33.72
C LEU A 492 23.85 7.68 33.81
N ASN A 493 24.08 7.02 32.66
CA ASN A 493 24.74 5.72 32.62
C ASN A 493 26.21 5.77 33.10
N TRP A 494 26.92 6.88 32.83
CA TRP A 494 28.27 7.12 33.34
C TRP A 494 28.30 7.35 34.86
N GLU A 495 27.31 8.07 35.40
CA GLU A 495 27.18 8.31 36.84
C GLU A 495 26.77 7.04 37.61
N ASN A 496 25.89 6.21 37.02
CA ASN A 496 25.47 4.95 37.63
C ASN A 496 26.63 3.93 37.73
N LYS A 497 27.64 4.04 36.86
CA LYS A 497 28.88 3.25 36.92
C LYS A 497 29.81 3.61 38.09
N ARG A 498 29.51 4.66 38.87
CA ARG A 498 30.42 5.25 39.89
C ARG A 498 29.99 5.05 41.35
N SER A 499 28.90 4.33 41.63
CA SER A 499 28.48 4.07 43.01
C SER A 499 28.93 2.69 43.48
N CYS A 500 29.63 2.63 44.61
CA CYS A 500 29.92 1.37 45.28
C CYS A 500 28.63 0.79 45.89
N PRO A 501 28.50 -0.55 46.00
CA PRO A 501 27.36 -1.16 46.68
C PRO A 501 27.27 -0.72 48.15
N GLU A 502 26.08 -0.82 48.75
CA GLU A 502 25.89 -0.52 50.16
C GLU A 502 26.85 -1.33 51.05
N GLY A 503 27.51 -0.66 52.00
CA GLY A 503 28.55 -1.26 52.85
C GLY A 503 29.98 -1.22 52.29
N TRP A 504 30.18 -0.74 51.06
CA TRP A 504 31.51 -0.58 50.44
C TRP A 504 31.95 0.88 50.46
N ARG A 505 33.23 1.12 50.79
CA ARG A 505 33.86 2.44 50.74
C ARG A 505 34.56 2.61 49.40
N ARG A 506 34.44 3.79 48.80
CA ARG A 506 35.07 4.09 47.51
C ARG A 506 36.42 4.77 47.69
N PHE A 507 37.42 4.33 46.93
CA PHE A 507 38.66 5.05 46.72
C PHE A 507 39.13 4.88 45.27
N GLY A 508 39.38 5.99 44.58
CA GLY A 508 39.66 5.98 43.14
C GLY A 508 38.53 5.35 42.31
N SER A 509 38.88 4.32 41.54
CA SER A 509 37.97 3.51 40.72
C SER A 509 37.53 2.21 41.40
N SER A 510 38.09 1.87 42.56
CA SER A 510 37.83 0.62 43.25
C SER A 510 36.84 0.80 44.41
N CYS A 511 36.15 -0.27 44.76
CA CYS A 511 35.30 -0.37 45.93
C CYS A 511 35.92 -1.31 46.96
N TYR A 512 35.94 -0.91 48.23
CA TYR A 512 36.57 -1.66 49.31
C TYR A 512 35.56 -2.05 50.39
N TYR A 513 35.61 -3.30 50.85
CA TYR A 513 34.75 -3.82 51.90
C TYR A 513 35.58 -4.37 53.04
N LEU A 514 35.33 -3.90 54.26
CA LEU A 514 35.92 -4.44 55.48
C LEU A 514 34.96 -5.44 56.12
N SER A 515 35.44 -6.65 56.40
CA SER A 515 34.63 -7.68 57.04
C SER A 515 34.27 -7.33 58.49
N THR A 516 33.11 -7.81 58.94
CA THR A 516 32.69 -7.71 60.35
C THR A 516 33.06 -8.95 61.18
N GLU A 517 33.49 -10.03 60.53
CA GLU A 517 33.87 -11.31 61.15
C GLU A 517 35.33 -11.65 60.83
N GLY A 518 35.90 -12.60 61.57
CA GLY A 518 37.26 -13.08 61.37
C GLY A 518 37.31 -14.45 60.67
N LYS A 519 38.23 -14.63 59.72
CA LYS A 519 38.48 -15.87 58.99
C LYS A 519 39.99 -16.09 58.77
N SER A 520 40.37 -17.32 58.44
CA SER A 520 41.72 -17.64 57.92
C SER A 520 41.92 -16.99 56.56
N TRP A 521 43.15 -16.68 56.18
CA TRP A 521 43.46 -15.93 54.95
C TRP A 521 42.76 -16.51 53.70
N GLU A 522 42.81 -17.84 53.53
CA GLU A 522 42.17 -18.53 52.40
C GLU A 522 40.63 -18.37 52.40
N LYS A 523 40.00 -18.46 53.57
CA LYS A 523 38.55 -18.30 53.71
C LYS A 523 38.11 -16.85 53.54
N SER A 524 38.96 -15.91 53.92
CA SER A 524 38.77 -14.48 53.69
C SER A 524 38.82 -14.16 52.19
N ARG A 525 39.77 -14.74 51.46
CA ARG A 525 39.85 -14.61 50.00
C ARG A 525 38.61 -15.14 49.30
N GLN A 526 38.17 -16.33 49.69
CA GLN A 526 36.97 -16.95 49.14
C GLN A 526 35.72 -16.08 49.36
N ASP A 527 35.58 -15.44 50.53
CA ASP A 527 34.48 -14.52 50.81
C ASP A 527 34.52 -13.28 49.90
N CYS A 528 35.70 -12.73 49.62
CA CYS A 528 35.85 -11.64 48.65
C CYS A 528 35.42 -12.08 47.24
N LEU A 529 35.86 -13.26 46.80
CA LEU A 529 35.49 -13.82 45.48
C LEU A 529 33.98 -14.02 45.33
N GLU A 530 33.30 -14.49 46.38
CA GLU A 530 31.84 -14.65 46.41
C GLU A 530 31.09 -13.31 46.30
N ARG A 531 31.74 -12.20 46.67
CA ARG A 531 31.21 -10.83 46.53
C ARG A 531 31.58 -10.17 45.20
N GLY A 532 32.24 -10.89 44.30
CA GLY A 532 32.76 -10.37 43.03
C GLY A 532 33.94 -9.41 43.22
N ALA A 533 34.80 -9.69 44.21
CA ALA A 533 35.99 -8.94 44.61
C ALA A 533 37.17 -9.92 44.85
N ASP A 534 38.34 -9.44 45.24
CA ASP A 534 39.41 -10.27 45.81
C ASP A 534 39.99 -9.58 47.07
N LEU A 535 40.90 -10.20 47.81
CA LEU A 535 41.59 -9.51 48.89
C LEU A 535 42.36 -8.29 48.34
N VAL A 536 42.34 -7.20 49.09
CA VAL A 536 42.90 -5.91 48.64
C VAL A 536 44.35 -6.03 48.20
N ILE A 537 44.67 -5.40 47.07
CA ILE A 537 46.01 -5.24 46.54
C ILE A 537 46.44 -3.81 46.81
N ILE A 538 47.55 -3.60 47.51
CA ILE A 538 48.02 -2.25 47.83
C ILE A 538 49.17 -1.89 46.89
N ASN A 539 48.85 -1.15 45.83
CA ASN A 539 49.80 -0.82 44.76
C ASN A 539 50.30 0.64 44.80
N SER A 540 49.75 1.46 45.69
CA SER A 540 50.10 2.88 45.82
C SER A 540 50.14 3.36 47.28
N GLU A 541 50.87 4.46 47.53
CA GLU A 541 50.96 5.07 48.87
C GLU A 541 49.63 5.70 49.29
N GLU A 542 48.89 6.23 48.32
CA GLU A 542 47.57 6.79 48.51
C GLU A 542 46.56 5.70 48.91
N GLU A 543 46.66 4.51 48.31
CA GLU A 543 45.84 3.35 48.67
C GLU A 543 46.18 2.83 50.07
N GLN A 544 47.46 2.70 50.43
CA GLN A 544 47.85 2.36 51.81
C GLN A 544 47.29 3.38 52.81
N THR A 545 47.33 4.66 52.47
CA THR A 545 46.78 5.74 53.31
C THR A 545 45.27 5.62 53.45
N PHE A 546 44.55 5.28 52.38
CA PHE A 546 43.12 5.01 52.42
C PHE A 546 42.80 3.78 53.30
N ILE A 547 43.57 2.70 53.19
CA ILE A 547 43.42 1.49 54.00
C ILE A 547 43.69 1.76 55.49
N ASN A 548 44.50 2.76 55.84
CA ASN A 548 44.65 3.22 57.23
C ASN A 548 43.36 3.78 57.83
N GLY A 549 42.39 4.19 57.01
CA GLY A 549 41.05 4.59 57.45
C GLY A 549 40.16 3.44 57.97
N PHE A 550 40.65 2.20 57.96
CA PHE A 550 40.00 1.05 58.58
C PHE A 550 40.50 0.76 60.01
N GLU A 551 41.16 1.71 60.68
CA GLU A 551 41.67 1.63 62.06
C GLU A 551 40.67 1.21 63.16
N SER A 552 39.37 1.10 62.82
CA SER A 552 38.34 0.48 63.69
C SER A 552 38.61 -1.00 64.01
N VAL A 553 39.55 -1.63 63.31
CA VAL A 553 39.97 -3.01 63.53
C VAL A 553 41.47 -3.06 63.78
N LYS A 554 41.96 -4.12 64.43
CA LYS A 554 43.34 -4.19 64.91
C LYS A 554 44.27 -4.96 63.98
N TRP A 555 43.76 -6.01 63.34
CA TRP A 555 44.49 -6.88 62.42
C TRP A 555 43.61 -7.21 61.23
N VAL A 556 44.13 -7.05 60.00
CA VAL A 556 43.39 -7.37 58.78
C VAL A 556 44.23 -8.10 57.75
N TRP A 557 43.68 -9.14 57.14
CA TRP A 557 44.27 -9.80 55.98
C TRP A 557 44.22 -8.90 54.75
N ILE A 558 45.32 -8.90 54.01
CA ILE A 558 45.44 -8.30 52.68
C ILE A 558 45.86 -9.36 51.66
N GLY A 559 45.77 -9.05 50.37
CA GLY A 559 45.99 -10.00 49.29
C GLY A 559 47.45 -10.34 49.01
N LEU A 560 48.36 -10.26 49.98
CA LEU A 560 49.80 -10.52 49.80
C LEU A 560 50.22 -11.82 50.50
N THR A 561 50.94 -12.68 49.77
CA THR A 561 51.42 -13.99 50.26
C THR A 561 52.72 -14.40 49.57
N ASP A 562 53.55 -15.21 50.23
CA ASP A 562 54.71 -15.89 49.65
C ASP A 562 54.62 -17.42 49.77
N SER A 563 53.42 -17.95 50.05
CA SER A 563 53.11 -19.38 50.22
C SER A 563 53.61 -20.33 49.13
N VAL A 564 53.90 -19.81 47.94
CA VAL A 564 54.48 -20.57 46.81
C VAL A 564 56.00 -20.67 46.91
N THR A 565 56.68 -19.59 47.29
CA THR A 565 58.14 -19.52 47.38
C THR A 565 58.51 -18.53 48.47
N GLU A 566 58.99 -19.05 49.59
CA GLU A 566 59.50 -18.31 50.73
C GLU A 566 60.33 -17.09 50.32
N GLY A 567 59.97 -15.92 50.84
CA GLY A 567 60.65 -14.65 50.55
C GLY A 567 60.32 -14.03 49.18
N THR A 568 59.44 -14.67 48.39
CA THR A 568 58.96 -14.15 47.09
C THR A 568 57.48 -13.77 47.17
N TRP A 569 57.23 -12.54 47.65
CA TRP A 569 55.89 -12.00 47.85
C TRP A 569 55.13 -11.72 46.55
N LYS A 570 53.89 -12.19 46.47
CA LYS A 570 52.96 -12.00 45.35
C LYS A 570 51.58 -11.59 45.84
N TRP A 571 50.95 -10.73 45.07
CA TRP A 571 49.55 -10.35 45.25
C TRP A 571 48.61 -11.47 44.75
N VAL A 572 47.36 -11.43 45.18
CA VAL A 572 46.31 -12.39 44.79
C VAL A 572 46.04 -12.42 43.29
N ASP A 573 46.36 -11.36 42.55
CA ASP A 573 46.31 -11.31 41.06
C ASP A 573 47.55 -11.92 40.37
N GLY A 574 48.53 -12.38 41.15
CA GLY A 574 49.77 -12.98 40.70
C GLY A 574 50.92 -11.99 40.44
N THR A 575 50.70 -10.69 40.59
CA THR A 575 51.74 -9.69 40.41
C THR A 575 52.76 -9.72 41.56
N PRO A 576 54.08 -9.58 41.29
CA PRO A 576 55.09 -9.58 42.34
C PRO A 576 55.09 -8.26 43.13
N LEU A 577 55.44 -8.32 44.41
CA LEU A 577 55.67 -7.11 45.21
C LEU A 577 56.93 -6.38 44.70
N THR A 578 56.74 -5.22 44.07
CA THR A 578 57.84 -4.46 43.47
C THR A 578 58.57 -3.55 44.46
N THR A 579 57.90 -3.10 45.53
CA THR A 579 58.52 -2.22 46.53
C THR A 579 58.03 -2.52 47.96
N PRO A 580 58.87 -3.08 48.85
CA PRO A 580 58.48 -3.41 50.22
C PRO A 580 58.55 -2.17 51.13
N ARG A 581 57.53 -1.30 51.10
CA ARG A 581 57.57 0.01 51.79
C ARG A 581 56.80 0.11 53.11
N PHE A 582 55.99 -0.88 53.47
CA PHE A 582 55.05 -0.77 54.60
C PHE A 582 55.24 -1.84 55.68
N TRP A 583 56.28 -2.66 55.59
CA TRP A 583 56.61 -3.67 56.60
C TRP A 583 56.91 -3.04 57.95
N TRP A 584 56.49 -3.73 59.01
CA TRP A 584 56.94 -3.44 60.36
C TRP A 584 58.46 -3.62 60.47
N SER A 585 59.08 -2.84 61.36
CA SER A 585 60.52 -2.92 61.57
C SER A 585 60.93 -4.34 62.01
N GLY A 586 61.65 -5.05 61.13
CA GLY A 586 62.11 -6.42 61.36
C GLY A 586 61.33 -7.49 60.59
N GLU A 587 60.24 -7.13 59.89
CA GLU A 587 59.48 -8.02 59.02
C GLU A 587 59.89 -7.84 57.54
N PRO A 588 59.67 -8.85 56.67
CA PRO A 588 59.19 -10.19 57.00
C PRO A 588 60.24 -11.04 57.72
N GLY A 589 59.83 -11.80 58.74
CA GLY A 589 60.73 -12.52 59.65
C GLY A 589 60.32 -13.94 60.04
N GLY A 590 59.14 -14.39 59.61
CA GLY A 590 58.52 -15.64 60.07
C GLY A 590 58.98 -16.91 59.34
N GLY A 591 59.66 -16.77 58.20
CA GLY A 591 60.14 -17.92 57.42
C GLY A 591 58.97 -18.78 56.88
N VAL A 592 59.24 -20.06 56.64
CA VAL A 592 58.28 -21.01 56.04
C VAL A 592 56.97 -21.22 56.83
N GLY A 593 56.87 -20.70 58.05
CA GLY A 593 55.68 -20.81 58.90
C GLY A 593 54.66 -19.69 58.71
N GLU A 594 55.07 -18.52 58.23
CA GLU A 594 54.24 -17.31 58.18
C GLU A 594 54.16 -16.80 56.74
N ASN A 595 53.16 -17.27 55.99
CA ASN A 595 53.11 -17.08 54.54
C ASN A 595 52.07 -16.05 54.07
N CYS A 596 51.34 -15.42 54.99
CA CYS A 596 50.23 -14.51 54.69
C CYS A 596 50.43 -13.16 55.37
N VAL A 597 50.08 -12.07 54.70
CA VAL A 597 50.31 -10.73 55.25
C VAL A 597 49.07 -10.17 55.91
N GLU A 598 49.22 -9.74 57.15
CA GLU A 598 48.26 -8.89 57.85
C GLU A 598 48.77 -7.45 57.95
N ILE A 599 47.83 -6.50 57.99
CA ILE A 599 48.09 -5.16 58.49
C ILE A 599 47.77 -5.13 59.97
N TYR A 600 48.75 -4.70 60.76
CA TYR A 600 48.59 -4.34 62.16
C TYR A 600 48.47 -2.83 62.30
N TYR A 601 47.35 -2.34 62.85
CA TYR A 601 47.17 -0.91 63.09
C TYR A 601 47.76 -0.50 64.44
N ILE A 602 48.82 0.32 64.42
CA ILE A 602 49.42 0.85 65.66
C ILE A 602 48.63 2.01 66.25
N SER A 603 48.95 2.40 67.48
CA SER A 603 48.24 3.45 68.23
C SER A 603 48.21 4.83 67.55
N SER A 604 49.04 5.06 66.53
CA SER A 604 49.01 6.27 65.69
C SER A 604 48.00 6.20 64.52
N GLY A 605 47.26 5.10 64.36
CA GLY A 605 46.34 4.85 63.24
C GLY A 605 47.03 4.35 61.96
N GLN A 606 48.36 4.24 61.97
CA GLN A 606 49.13 3.74 60.82
C GLN A 606 49.08 2.20 60.76
N GLY A 607 48.74 1.66 59.60
CA GLY A 607 48.85 0.23 59.31
C GLY A 607 50.26 -0.14 58.89
N VAL A 608 50.80 -1.21 59.48
CA VAL A 608 52.10 -1.81 59.13
C VAL A 608 51.94 -3.28 58.77
N TRP A 609 52.70 -3.75 57.79
CA TRP A 609 52.58 -5.12 57.27
C TRP A 609 53.43 -6.07 58.11
N ARG A 610 52.87 -7.25 58.37
CA ARG A 610 53.54 -8.37 59.04
C ARG A 610 53.18 -9.65 58.32
N ASP A 611 54.17 -10.50 58.10
CA ASP A 611 53.93 -11.89 57.73
C ASP A 611 53.41 -12.62 58.97
N TYR A 612 52.45 -13.51 58.75
CA TYR A 612 51.77 -14.22 59.81
C TYR A 612 51.23 -15.57 59.33
N ASP A 613 50.92 -16.43 60.29
CA ASP A 613 50.35 -17.75 60.01
C ASP A 613 48.94 -17.60 59.43
N CYS A 614 48.79 -18.06 58.18
CA CYS A 614 47.56 -17.99 57.38
C CYS A 614 46.33 -18.63 58.04
N SER A 615 46.52 -19.52 59.02
CA SER A 615 45.45 -20.24 59.72
C SER A 615 44.73 -19.40 60.77
N PHE A 616 45.32 -18.26 61.19
CA PHE A 616 44.72 -17.39 62.19
C PHE A 616 43.46 -16.70 61.68
N SER A 617 42.52 -16.49 62.60
CA SER A 617 41.28 -15.79 62.32
C SER A 617 41.44 -14.29 62.47
N GLN A 618 41.44 -13.55 61.36
CA GLN A 618 41.50 -12.09 61.33
C GLN A 618 40.39 -11.54 60.41
N GLN A 619 40.05 -10.26 60.59
CA GLN A 619 39.20 -9.55 59.63
C GLN A 619 39.96 -9.36 58.31
N TRP A 620 39.28 -8.97 57.23
CA TRP A 620 39.91 -8.83 55.93
C TRP A 620 39.28 -7.70 55.12
N ILE A 621 40.01 -7.24 54.11
CA ILE A 621 39.54 -6.19 53.21
C ILE A 621 39.46 -6.76 51.79
N CYS A 622 38.28 -6.64 51.18
CA CYS A 622 38.05 -6.95 49.77
C CYS A 622 38.15 -5.71 48.90
N GLU A 623 38.57 -5.87 47.65
CA GLU A 623 38.64 -4.84 46.61
C GLU A 623 38.04 -5.33 45.29
N LYS A 624 37.28 -4.46 44.59
CA LYS A 624 36.75 -4.74 43.24
C LYS A 624 36.65 -3.51 42.34
#